data_AF-A0A2G2GC62-F1
#
_entry.id   AF-A0A2G2GC62-F1
#
_cell.length_a   1.000
_cell.length_b   1.000
_cell.length_c   1.000
_cell.angle_alpha   90.00
_cell.angle_beta   90.00
_cell.angle_gamma   90.00
#
_symmetry.space_group_name_H-M   'P 1'
#
loop_
_entity.id
_entity.type
_entity.pdbx_description
1 polymer ?
#
loop_
_entity_poly.entity_id
_entity_poly.type
_entity_poly.pdbx_seq_one_letter_code
_entity_poly.pdbx_strand_id
1 'polypeptide(L)'
;MAKKPKKNTTGLTRAQIKERTEAHPLAVPFLWLGKEKIIKNFIFVPLFGLIFFSLLGFKYPLHHPASWDFAFSYTLIGFAAYSFVVLMAWPLFKLLARDENYYGEEDND
;
A
#
# COMPACT_ATOMS: atom_id res chain seq x y z
N MET A 1 35.82 34.05 11.46
CA MET A 1 35.00 33.32 10.46
C MET A 1 33.67 32.97 11.10
N ALA A 2 32.59 33.69 10.75
CA ALA A 2 31.27 33.44 11.32
C ALA A 2 30.68 32.15 10.73
N LYS A 3 30.34 31.19 11.60
CA LYS A 3 29.69 29.93 11.24
C LYS A 3 28.27 30.27 10.76
N LYS A 4 28.00 30.14 9.46
CA LYS A 4 26.67 30.38 8.89
C LYS A 4 25.63 29.52 9.64
N PRO A 5 24.42 30.04 9.94
CA PRO A 5 23.40 29.29 10.63
C PRO A 5 23.01 28.06 9.78
N LYS A 6 23.06 26.87 10.39
CA LYS A 6 22.51 25.64 9.80
C LYS A 6 21.02 25.88 9.56
N LYS A 7 20.64 25.99 8.30
CA LYS A 7 19.24 25.99 7.87
C LYS A 7 18.69 24.58 8.11
N ASN A 8 18.27 24.29 9.34
CA ASN A 8 17.46 23.10 9.60
C ASN A 8 16.11 23.34 8.93
N THR A 9 15.98 22.79 7.73
CA THR A 9 14.76 22.71 6.94
C THR A 9 13.74 21.84 7.65
N THR A 10 13.06 22.38 8.66
CA THR A 10 11.74 21.91 9.09
C THR A 10 10.69 22.82 8.45
N GLY A 11 10.64 22.79 7.11
CA GLY A 11 9.64 23.51 6.31
C GLY A 11 8.33 22.72 6.21
N LEU A 12 7.83 22.19 7.33
CA LEU A 12 6.54 21.50 7.36
C LEU A 12 5.44 22.53 7.58
N THR A 13 4.44 22.53 6.71
CA THR A 13 3.25 23.38 6.88
C THR A 13 2.46 22.92 8.10
N ARG A 14 1.68 23.83 8.72
CA ARG A 14 0.88 23.52 9.92
C ARG A 14 -0.01 22.27 9.75
N ALA A 15 -0.54 22.05 8.55
CA ALA A 15 -1.31 20.87 8.20
C ALA A 15 -0.51 19.56 8.31
N GLN A 16 0.75 19.54 7.86
CA GLN A 16 1.61 18.36 7.92
C GLN A 16 2.07 18.02 9.34
N ILE A 17 2.13 19.03 10.22
CA ILE A 17 2.43 18.83 11.65
C ILE A 17 1.22 18.19 12.34
N LYS A 18 0.00 18.67 12.06
CA LYS A 18 -1.24 18.10 12.59
C LYS A 18 -1.41 16.64 12.18
N GLU A 19 -1.24 16.35 10.89
CA GLU A 19 -1.32 14.98 10.33
C GLU A 19 -0.30 14.01 10.96
N ARG A 20 0.92 14.47 11.24
CA ARG A 20 1.95 13.68 11.94
C ARG A 20 1.66 13.47 13.42
N THR A 21 0.92 14.37 14.05
CA THR A 21 0.61 14.33 15.48
C THR A 21 -0.61 13.44 15.75
N GLU A 22 -1.56 13.40 14.83
CA GLU A 22 -2.74 12.52 14.87
C GLU A 22 -2.44 11.09 14.38
N ALA A 23 -1.38 10.90 13.60
CA ALA A 23 -0.97 9.58 13.15
C ALA A 23 -0.26 8.77 14.25
N HIS A 24 -0.60 7.49 14.35
CA HIS A 24 0.14 6.54 15.20
C HIS A 24 1.65 6.60 14.87
N PRO A 25 2.58 6.53 15.84
CA PRO A 25 4.02 6.72 15.60
C PRO A 25 4.61 5.79 14.52
N LEU A 26 4.00 4.61 14.34
CA LEU A 26 4.41 3.63 13.33
C LEU A 26 3.90 3.97 11.92
N ALA A 27 2.88 4.83 11.79
CA ALA A 27 2.33 5.29 10.52
C ALA A 27 3.08 6.52 9.96
N VAL A 28 3.79 7.27 10.81
CA VAL A 28 4.60 8.44 10.42
C VAL A 28 5.55 8.19 9.24
N PRO A 29 6.32 7.08 9.16
CA PRO A 29 7.16 6.79 7.99
C PRO A 29 6.38 6.51 6.71
N PHE A 30 5.09 6.17 6.80
CA PHE A 30 4.24 5.80 5.67
C PHE A 30 3.23 6.89 5.27
N LEU A 31 3.23 8.06 5.91
CA LEU A 31 2.34 9.19 5.57
C LEU A 31 2.43 9.63 4.10
N TRP A 32 3.59 9.41 3.46
CA TRP A 32 3.75 9.70 2.05
C TRP A 32 2.83 8.84 1.16
N LEU A 33 2.48 7.63 1.60
CA LEU A 33 1.60 6.70 0.90
C LEU A 33 0.14 7.19 0.87
N GLY A 34 -0.26 8.02 1.84
CA GLY A 34 -1.58 8.62 1.94
C GLY A 34 -1.83 9.80 0.99
N LYS A 35 -0.80 10.26 0.27
CA LYS A 35 -0.97 11.35 -0.71
C LYS A 35 -1.87 10.90 -1.85
N GLU A 36 -2.86 11.72 -2.20
CA GLU A 36 -3.85 11.43 -3.25
C GLU A 36 -3.21 11.01 -4.58
N LYS A 37 -2.09 11.65 -4.97
CA LYS A 37 -1.33 11.28 -6.17
C LYS A 37 -0.82 9.84 -6.13
N ILE A 38 -0.34 9.38 -4.98
CA ILE A 38 0.23 8.03 -4.84
C ILE A 38 -0.89 7.00 -4.83
N ILE A 39 -1.98 7.29 -4.12
CA ILE A 39 -3.18 6.43 -4.09
C ILE A 39 -3.74 6.27 -5.51
N LYS A 40 -3.93 7.37 -6.26
CA LYS A 40 -4.44 7.33 -7.65
C LYS A 40 -3.52 6.57 -8.60
N ASN A 41 -2.20 6.66 -8.40
CA ASN A 41 -1.20 5.98 -9.21
C ASN A 41 -0.86 4.57 -8.70
N PHE A 42 -1.48 4.10 -7.61
CA PHE A 42 -1.16 2.79 -7.03
C PHE A 42 -1.41 1.66 -8.02
N ILE A 43 -2.35 1.81 -8.96
CA ILE A 43 -2.66 0.84 -10.01
C ILE A 43 -1.43 0.46 -10.88
N PHE A 44 -0.45 1.37 -11.01
CA PHE A 44 0.77 1.09 -11.76
C PHE A 44 1.67 0.06 -11.07
N VAL A 45 1.58 -0.08 -9.75
CA VAL A 45 2.39 -1.04 -8.98
C VAL A 45 2.03 -2.49 -9.33
N PRO A 46 0.77 -2.95 -9.19
CA PRO A 46 0.42 -4.31 -9.56
C PRO A 46 0.50 -4.53 -11.09
N LEU A 47 0.25 -3.50 -11.90
CA LEU A 47 0.44 -3.59 -13.36
C LEU A 47 1.91 -3.83 -13.73
N PHE A 48 2.83 -3.07 -13.13
CA PHE A 48 4.26 -3.26 -13.31
C PHE A 48 4.69 -4.65 -12.82
N GLY A 49 4.18 -5.09 -11.67
CA GLY A 49 4.40 -6.45 -11.15
C GLY A 49 4.00 -7.52 -12.17
N LEU A 50 2.79 -7.43 -12.73
CA LEU A 50 2.31 -8.37 -13.75
C LEU A 50 3.26 -8.45 -14.95
N ILE A 51 3.66 -7.29 -15.51
CA ILE A 51 4.55 -7.23 -16.68
C ILE A 51 5.92 -7.81 -16.32
N PHE A 52 6.50 -7.37 -15.21
CA PHE A 52 7.83 -7.78 -14.76
C PHE A 52 7.92 -9.28 -14.49
N PHE A 53 6.96 -9.85 -13.75
CA PHE A 53 6.93 -11.29 -13.49
C PHE A 53 6.64 -12.10 -14.75
N SER A 54 5.88 -11.57 -15.71
CA SER A 54 5.64 -12.24 -16.99
C SER A 54 6.92 -12.31 -17.82
N LEU A 55 7.73 -11.25 -17.83
CA LEU A 55 9.04 -11.24 -18.48
C LEU A 55 10.03 -12.20 -17.81
N LEU A 56 10.02 -12.26 -16.47
CA LEU A 56 10.84 -13.22 -15.72
C LEU A 56 10.44 -14.67 -16.03
N GLY A 57 9.15 -14.98 -16.06
CA GLY A 57 8.64 -16.31 -16.40
C GLY A 57 9.00 -16.75 -17.82
N PHE A 58 9.07 -15.80 -18.76
CA PHE A 58 9.55 -16.07 -20.12
C PHE A 58 11.04 -16.44 -20.16
N LYS A 59 11.88 -15.74 -19.37
CA LYS A 59 13.33 -15.99 -19.31
C LYS A 59 13.68 -17.24 -18.49
N TYR A 60 12.90 -17.52 -17.45
CA TYR A 60 13.10 -18.63 -16.52
C TYR A 60 11.83 -19.49 -16.49
N PRO A 61 11.66 -20.40 -17.48
CA PRO A 61 10.48 -21.24 -17.55
C PRO A 61 10.39 -22.18 -16.34
N LEU A 62 9.17 -22.51 -15.92
CA LEU A 62 8.95 -23.47 -14.84
C LEU A 62 9.50 -24.84 -15.23
N HIS A 63 10.25 -25.44 -14.32
CA HIS A 63 10.88 -26.74 -14.55
C HIS A 63 9.85 -27.87 -14.69
N HIS A 64 8.69 -27.76 -14.00
CA HIS A 64 7.61 -28.73 -14.03
C HIS A 64 6.27 -28.00 -14.26
N PRO A 65 5.91 -27.71 -15.52
CA PRO A 65 4.65 -27.06 -15.83
C PRO A 65 3.48 -28.01 -15.55
N ALA A 66 2.38 -27.47 -15.03
CA ALA A 66 1.12 -28.20 -14.95
C ALA A 66 0.55 -28.45 -16.36
N SER A 67 -0.34 -29.44 -16.52
CA SER A 67 -0.95 -29.72 -17.83
C SER A 67 -1.83 -28.60 -18.38
N TRP A 68 -2.28 -27.68 -17.52
CA TRP A 68 -3.06 -26.49 -17.87
C TRP A 68 -2.21 -25.21 -17.95
N ASP A 69 -0.90 -25.30 -17.71
CA ASP A 69 -0.02 -24.15 -17.68
C ASP A 69 0.25 -23.69 -19.11
N PHE A 70 -0.14 -22.44 -19.40
CA PHE A 70 0.25 -21.74 -20.63
C PHE A 70 1.21 -20.59 -20.28
N ALA A 71 1.87 -19.99 -21.28
CA ALA A 71 3.03 -19.11 -21.10
C ALA A 71 2.95 -18.04 -19.99
N PHE A 72 1.76 -17.49 -19.69
CA PHE A 72 1.53 -16.46 -18.67
C PHE A 72 0.48 -16.86 -17.61
N SER A 73 0.12 -18.14 -17.56
CA SER A 73 -0.93 -18.66 -16.66
C SER A 73 -0.64 -18.36 -15.19
N TYR A 74 0.57 -18.65 -14.69
CA TYR A 74 0.99 -18.34 -13.33
C TYR A 74 0.83 -16.86 -12.98
N THR A 75 1.24 -15.94 -13.87
CA THR A 75 1.18 -14.50 -13.60
C THR A 75 -0.24 -13.97 -13.67
N LEU A 76 -1.07 -14.47 -14.60
CA LEU A 76 -2.47 -14.11 -14.70
C LEU A 76 -3.29 -14.61 -13.51
N ILE A 77 -3.11 -15.88 -13.13
CA ILE A 77 -3.81 -16.47 -11.97
C ILE A 77 -3.37 -15.77 -10.69
N GLY A 78 -2.07 -15.53 -10.51
CA GLY A 78 -1.55 -14.78 -9.36
C GLY A 78 -2.10 -13.35 -9.30
N PHE A 79 -2.16 -12.65 -10.43
CA PHE A 79 -2.75 -11.31 -10.50
C PHE A 79 -4.24 -11.32 -10.18
N ALA A 80 -5.00 -12.25 -10.76
CA ALA A 80 -6.44 -12.37 -10.50
C ALA A 80 -6.71 -12.66 -9.01
N ALA A 81 -5.94 -13.57 -8.40
CA ALA A 81 -6.02 -13.87 -6.97
C ALA A 81 -5.68 -12.65 -6.10
N TYR A 82 -4.62 -11.92 -6.45
CA TYR A 82 -4.27 -10.66 -5.77
C TYR A 82 -5.40 -9.63 -5.87
N SER A 83 -5.91 -9.36 -7.07
CA SER A 83 -7.03 -8.43 -7.28
C SER A 83 -8.25 -8.84 -6.47
N PHE A 84 -8.57 -10.13 -6.45
CA PHE A 84 -9.66 -10.65 -5.63
C PHE A 84 -9.47 -10.33 -4.15
N VAL A 85 -8.30 -10.64 -3.57
CA VAL A 85 -8.00 -10.36 -2.15
C VAL A 85 -8.07 -8.86 -1.86
N VAL A 86 -7.51 -8.01 -2.72
CA VAL A 86 -7.52 -6.56 -2.54
C VAL A 86 -8.93 -5.99 -2.58
N LEU A 87 -9.77 -6.44 -3.52
CA LEU A 87 -11.16 -6.01 -3.62
C LEU A 87 -12.01 -6.54 -2.44
N MET A 88 -11.61 -7.67 -1.85
CA MET A 88 -12.24 -8.22 -0.66
C MET A 88 -11.90 -7.47 0.63
N ALA A 89 -11.03 -6.46 0.61
CA ALA A 89 -10.72 -5.67 1.79
C ALA A 89 -11.99 -5.02 2.39
N TRP A 90 -12.78 -4.30 1.60
CA TRP A 90 -13.99 -3.63 2.08
C TRP A 90 -15.05 -4.58 2.69
N PRO A 91 -15.48 -5.67 1.99
CA PRO A 91 -16.46 -6.58 2.57
C PRO A 91 -15.93 -7.34 3.79
N LEU A 92 -14.64 -7.68 3.81
CA LEU A 92 -14.04 -8.38 4.95
C LEU A 92 -13.90 -7.45 6.16
N PHE A 93 -13.53 -6.19 5.96
CA PHE A 93 -13.57 -5.17 7.02
C PHE A 93 -14.99 -5.02 7.56
N LYS A 94 -16.02 -4.95 6.71
CA LYS A 94 -17.40 -4.86 7.19
C LYS A 94 -17.83 -6.07 8.02
N LEU A 95 -17.31 -7.26 7.73
CA LEU A 95 -17.67 -8.49 8.43
C LEU A 95 -16.88 -8.70 9.73
N LEU A 96 -15.60 -8.32 9.74
CA LEU A 96 -14.69 -8.58 10.86
C LEU A 96 -14.44 -7.36 11.76
N ALA A 97 -14.69 -6.14 11.27
CA ALA A 97 -14.51 -4.95 12.08
C ALA A 97 -15.50 -4.99 13.25
N ARG A 98 -14.94 -4.69 14.42
CA ARG A 98 -15.73 -4.51 15.62
C ARG A 98 -16.43 -3.17 15.57
N ASP A 99 -17.56 -3.08 16.27
CA ASP A 99 -18.28 -1.82 16.42
C ASP A 99 -17.33 -0.72 16.96
N GLU A 100 -17.50 0.51 16.49
CA GLU A 100 -16.67 1.65 16.89
C GLU A 100 -16.76 1.89 18.41
N ASN A 101 -17.91 1.56 19.01
CA ASN A 101 -18.14 1.68 20.45
C ASN A 101 -17.65 0.47 21.26
N TYR A 102 -16.97 -0.48 20.63
CA TYR A 102 -16.69 -1.76 21.27
C TYR A 102 -15.79 -1.64 22.51
N TYR A 103 -14.85 -0.69 22.52
CA TYR A 103 -13.95 -0.47 23.67
C TYR A 103 -14.50 0.51 24.70
N GLY A 104 -15.73 1.02 24.51
CA GLY A 104 -16.39 1.87 25.50
C GLY A 104 -15.70 3.23 25.71
N GLU A 105 -15.05 3.77 24.68
CA GLU A 105 -14.68 5.19 24.70
C GLU A 105 -16.00 5.98 24.57
N GLU A 106 -16.58 6.33 25.71
CA GLU A 106 -17.64 7.33 25.77
C GLU A 106 -17.04 8.64 25.27
N ASP A 107 -17.55 9.13 24.14
CA ASP A 107 -17.33 10.48 23.63
C ASP A 107 -17.71 11.49 24.72
N ASN A 108 -16.78 11.77 25.63
CA ASN A 108 -16.89 12.90 26.55
C ASN A 108 -16.36 14.13 25.81
N ASP A 109 -17.31 14.93 25.33
CA ASP A 109 -17.25 16.37 24.98
C ASP A 109 -15.87 17.05 24.87
#